data_AF-A0A832D8Y7-F1
#
_entry.id   AF-A0A832D8Y7-F1
#
_cell.length_a   1.000
_cell.length_b   1.000
_cell.length_c   1.000
_cell.angle_alpha   90.00
_cell.angle_beta   90.00
_cell.angle_gamma   90.00
#
_symmetry.space_group_name_H-M   'P 1'
#
loop_
_entity.id
_entity.type
_entity.pdbx_description
1 polymer ?
#
loop_
_entity_poly.entity_id
_entity_poly.type
_entity_poly.pdbx_seq_one_letter_code
_entity_poly.pdbx_strand_id
1 'polypeptide(L)' 'MAIRAFQNAIKEKQVFDDEKKEIIYALGCALEKMGRKEEAIEQFKLIYEQDIGFKDVASKIDEYYGSRSN' A
#
# COMPACT_ATOMS: atom_id res chain seq x y z
N MET A 1 6.87 -12.22 -9.74
CA MET A 1 5.61 -12.47 -10.48
C MET A 1 4.36 -11.95 -9.74
N ALA A 2 4.31 -11.97 -8.40
CA ALA A 2 3.13 -11.53 -7.63
C ALA A 2 2.71 -10.05 -7.84
N ILE A 3 3.65 -9.12 -7.96
CA ILE A 3 3.36 -7.68 -8.12
C ILE A 3 2.47 -7.40 -9.35
N ARG A 4 2.74 -8.07 -10.47
CA ARG A 4 1.95 -7.90 -11.70
C ARG A 4 0.53 -8.47 -11.57
N ALA A 5 0.35 -9.55 -10.80
CA ALA A 5 -0.98 -10.12 -10.55
C ALA A 5 -1.84 -9.14 -9.73
N PHE A 6 -1.25 -8.50 -8.72
CA PHE A 6 -1.93 -7.48 -7.91
C PHE A 6 -2.27 -6.22 -8.72
N GLN A 7 -1.34 -5.72 -9.55
CA GLN A 7 -1.60 -4.54 -10.41
C GLN A 7 -2.73 -4.77 -11.42
N ASN A 8 -2.82 -5.97 -12.00
CA ASN A 8 -3.91 -6.30 -12.92
C ASN A 8 -5.25 -6.40 -12.19
N ALA A 9 -5.29 -7.07 -11.03
CA ALA A 9 -6.50 -7.13 -10.20
C ALA A 9 -6.99 -5.73 -9.76
N ILE A 10 -6.06 -4.81 -9.49
CA ILE A 10 -6.38 -3.41 -9.15
C ILE A 10 -6.98 -2.66 -10.34
N LYS A 11 -6.55 -2.94 -11.57
CA LYS A 11 -7.12 -2.34 -12.78
C LYS A 11 -8.49 -2.89 -13.14
N GLU A 12 -8.75 -4.18 -12.87
CA GLU A 12 -10.03 -4.81 -13.18
C GLU A 12 -11.14 -4.46 -12.18
N LYS A 13 -10.80 -4.23 -10.90
CA LYS A 13 -11.78 -3.72 -9.93
C LYS A 13 -11.99 -2.22 -10.11
N GLN A 14 -13.11 -1.85 -10.74
CA GLN A 14 -13.54 -0.45 -10.90
C GLN A 14 -13.97 0.19 -9.55
N VAL A 15 -14.29 -0.63 -8.55
CA VAL A 15 -14.68 -0.21 -7.19
C VAL A 15 -13.50 -0.44 -6.25
N PHE A 16 -13.20 0.56 -5.41
CA PHE A 16 -12.17 0.47 -4.37
C PHE A 16 -12.79 -0.04 -3.06
N ASP A 17 -13.22 -1.29 -3.09
CA ASP A 17 -13.83 -2.03 -1.99
C ASP A 17 -12.79 -2.50 -0.94
N ASP A 18 -13.25 -2.83 0.27
CA ASP A 18 -12.36 -3.17 1.40
C ASP A 18 -11.42 -4.35 1.11
N GLU A 19 -11.85 -5.31 0.30
CA GLU A 19 -11.02 -6.43 -0.15
C GLU A 19 -9.83 -5.94 -1.02
N LYS A 20 -10.06 -4.95 -1.89
CA LYS A 20 -8.99 -4.35 -2.70
C LYS A 20 -8.01 -3.58 -1.82
N LYS A 21 -8.49 -2.88 -0.80
CA LYS A 21 -7.63 -2.22 0.21
C LYS A 21 -6.75 -3.25 0.93
N GLU A 22 -7.31 -4.40 1.33
CA GLU A 22 -6.53 -5.47 1.96
C GLU A 22 -5.43 -6.02 1.05
N ILE A 23 -5.72 -6.23 -0.23
CA ILE A 23 -4.76 -6.71 -1.21
C ILE A 23 -3.61 -5.70 -1.41
N ILE A 24 -3.94 -4.42 -1.57
CA ILE A 24 -2.95 -3.35 -1.72
C ILE A 24 -2.09 -3.23 -0.46
N TYR A 25 -2.70 -3.39 0.72
CA TYR A 25 -2.00 -3.32 2.00
C TYR A 25 -1.00 -4.47 2.14
N ALA A 26 -1.44 -5.70 1.81
CA ALA A 26 -0.58 -6.87 1.84
C ALA A 26 0.59 -6.74 0.85
N LEU A 27 0.35 -6.15 -0.33
CA LEU A 27 1.39 -5.84 -1.30
C LEU A 27 2.40 -4.84 -0.75
N GLY A 28 1.94 -3.74 -0.11
CA GLY A 28 2.80 -2.76 0.55
C GLY A 28 3.70 -3.41 1.61
N CYS A 29 3.14 -4.24 2.48
CA CYS A 29 3.91 -4.99 3.48
C CYS A 29 4.94 -5.94 2.87
N ALA A 30 4.59 -6.63 1.77
CA ALA A 30 5.53 -7.51 1.08
C ALA A 30 6.69 -6.71 0.46
N LEU A 31 6.41 -5.55 -0.12
CA LEU A 31 7.41 -4.65 -0.68
C LEU A 31 8.34 -4.09 0.39
N GLU A 32 7.83 -3.69 1.56
CA GLU A 32 8.65 -3.28 2.70
C GLU A 32 9.62 -4.38 3.13
N LYS A 33 9.13 -5.62 3.27
CA LYS A 33 9.96 -6.78 3.64
C LYS A 33 11.02 -7.10 2.60
N MET A 34 10.79 -6.76 1.34
CA MET A 34 11.77 -6.87 0.26
C MET A 34 12.76 -5.69 0.21
N GLY A 35 12.68 -4.73 1.13
CA GLY A 35 13.49 -3.52 1.13
C GLY A 35 13.05 -2.46 0.11
N ARG A 36 11.96 -2.70 -0.62
CA ARG A 36 11.41 -1.81 -1.65
C ARG A 36 10.44 -0.80 -1.03
N LYS A 37 10.95 -0.03 -0.07
CA LYS A 37 10.13 0.89 0.73
C LYS A 37 9.44 1.97 -0.11
N GLU A 38 10.07 2.42 -1.20
CA GLU A 38 9.50 3.41 -2.13
C GLU A 38 8.23 2.90 -2.84
N GLU A 39 8.20 1.63 -3.23
CA GLU A 39 6.99 1.07 -3.85
C GLU A 39 5.94 0.71 -2.80
N ALA A 40 6.38 0.31 -1.61
CA ALA A 40 5.47 0.03 -0.50
C ALA A 40 4.67 1.27 -0.11
N ILE A 41 5.34 2.42 0.02
CA ILE A 41 4.69 3.67 0.39
C ILE A 41 3.67 4.12 -0.67
N GLU A 42 3.92 3.86 -1.95
CA GLU A 42 2.94 4.15 -3.02
C GLU A 42 1.67 3.30 -2.85
N GLN A 43 1.80 2.02 -2.47
CA GLN A 43 0.63 1.18 -2.20
C GLN A 43 -0.15 1.68 -0.99
N PHE A 44 0.53 2.04 0.10
CA PHE A 44 -0.12 2.57 1.29
C PHE A 44 -0.81 3.91 1.02
N LYS A 45 -0.22 4.80 0.22
CA LYS A 45 -0.86 6.06 -0.20
C LYS A 45 -2.18 5.84 -0.93
N LEU A 46 -2.25 4.87 -1.84
CA LEU A 46 -3.49 4.57 -2.54
C LEU A 46 -4.63 4.21 -1.59
N ILE A 47 -4.32 3.49 -0.51
CA ILE A 47 -5.31 3.18 0.53
C ILE A 47 -5.62 4.41 1.34
N TYR A 48 -4.60 5.17 1.75
CA TYR A 48 -4.75 6.37 2.56
C TYR A 48 -5.65 7.42 1.89
N GLU A 49 -5.51 7.63 0.58
CA GLU A 49 -6.34 8.56 -0.18
C GLU A 49 -7.81 8.14 -0.25
N GLN A 50 -8.10 6.84 -0.11
CA GLN A 50 -9.46 6.30 -0.12
C GLN A 50 -10.04 6.18 1.29
N ASP A 51 -9.20 5.80 2.26
CA ASP A 51 -9.56 5.50 3.63
C ASP A 51 -8.34 5.67 4.55
N ILE A 52 -8.21 6.88 5.10
CA ILE A 52 -7.15 7.27 6.04
C ILE A 52 -7.13 6.43 7.33
N GLY A 53 -8.27 5.82 7.70
CA GLY A 53 -8.44 5.03 8.92
C GLY A 53 -8.20 3.54 8.71
N PHE A 54 -7.81 3.12 7.50
CA PHE A 54 -7.63 1.72 7.19
C PHE A 54 -6.36 1.14 7.83
N LYS A 55 -6.55 0.28 8.84
CA LYS A 55 -5.47 -0.37 9.61
C LYS A 55 -4.49 0.68 10.17
N ASP A 56 -3.22 0.52 9.87
CA ASP A 56 -2.08 1.35 10.29
C ASP A 56 -1.43 2.08 9.10
N VAL A 57 -2.15 2.24 7.98
CA VAL A 57 -1.65 2.89 6.78
C VAL A 57 -1.12 4.30 7.06
N ALA A 58 -1.82 5.09 7.89
CA ALA A 58 -1.37 6.41 8.29
C ALA A 58 -0.02 6.36 9.03
N SER A 59 0.11 5.44 10.01
CA SER A 59 1.35 5.24 10.76
C SER A 59 2.49 4.75 9.88
N LYS A 60 2.21 3.86 8.92
CA LYS A 60 3.20 3.39 7.92
C LYS A 60 3.73 4.52 7.07
N ILE A 61 2.84 5.43 6.66
CA ILE A 61 3.23 6.59 5.88
C ILE A 61 4.10 7.55 6.70
N ASP A 62 3.66 7.85 7.91
CA ASP A 62 4.38 8.72 8.85
C ASP A 62 5.78 8.16 9.17
N GLU A 63 5.88 6.87 9.51
CA GLU A 63 7.15 6.20 9.81
C GLU A 63 8.12 6.26 8.63
N TYR A 64 7.62 6.06 7.40
CA TYR A 64 8.43 6.15 6.20
C TYR A 64 8.99 7.56 5.96
N TYR A 65 8.18 8.60 6.13
CA TYR A 65 8.63 9.99 5.95
C TYR A 65 9.48 10.50 7.11
N GLY A 66 9.14 10.11 8.35
CA GLY A 66 9.91 10.40 9.55
C GLY A 66 11.30 9.78 9.50
N SER A 67 11.43 8.55 8.99
CA SER A 67 12.72 7.88 8.81
C SER A 67 13.62 8.55 7.75
N ARG A 68 13.05 9.32 6.82
CA ARG A 68 13.79 9.97 5.72
C ARG A 68 14.26 11.38 6.08
N SER A 69 13.88 11.88 7.26
CA SER A 69 14.19 13.22 7.77
C SER A 69 15.36 13.23 8.77
N ASN A 70 16.13 12.13 8.87
CA ASN A 70 17.23 11.96 9.84
C ASN A 70 18.54 11.60 9.14
#